data_AF-A0A7V4CTY9-F1
#
_entry.id   AF-A0A7V4CTY9-F1
#
_cell.length_a   1.000
_cell.length_b   1.000
_cell.length_c   1.000
_cell.angle_alpha   90.00
_cell.angle_beta   90.00
_cell.angle_gamma   90.00
#
_symmetry.space_group_name_H-M   'P 1'
#
loop_
_entity.id
_entity.type
_entity.pdbx_description
1 polymer ?
#
loop_
_entity_poly.entity_id
_entity_poly.type
_entity_poly.pdbx_seq_one_letter_code
_entity_poly.pdbx_strand_id
1 'polypeptide(L)'
;MKKLFFLLLFSQIILAQSANDILKKAQAKFNSITSFSSNFSQVIISPEGKVSGKDNGTFIYKRKNKFIVDQKRSTIVSNSESVWNYDKKNKKVVISTFYD
;
A
#
# COMPACT_ATOMS: atom_id res chain seq x y z
N MET A 1 -52.91 -2.02 -4.96
CA MET A 1 -52.04 -0.92 -4.48
C MET A 1 -51.35 -1.19 -3.15
N LYS A 2 -51.96 -1.90 -2.17
CA LYS A 2 -51.27 -2.28 -0.90
C LYS A 2 -50.01 -3.14 -1.07
N LYS A 3 -49.95 -4.03 -2.07
CA LYS A 3 -48.78 -4.89 -2.33
C LYS A 3 -47.54 -4.16 -2.86
N LEU A 4 -47.73 -3.00 -3.50
CA LEU A 4 -46.62 -2.21 -4.06
C LEU A 4 -45.91 -1.39 -2.97
N PHE A 5 -46.65 -0.96 -1.95
CA PHE A 5 -46.11 -0.25 -0.78
C PHE A 5 -45.20 -1.16 0.07
N PHE A 6 -45.49 -2.46 0.14
CA PHE A 6 -44.68 -3.44 0.86
C PHE A 6 -43.33 -3.73 0.18
N LEU A 7 -43.26 -3.58 -1.15
CA LEU A 7 -42.03 -3.78 -1.93
C LEU A 7 -41.03 -2.61 -1.75
N LEU A 8 -41.54 -1.41 -1.50
CA LEU A 8 -40.75 -0.19 -1.25
C LEU A 8 -40.08 -0.18 0.14
N LEU A 9 -40.65 -0.89 1.12
CA LEU A 9 -40.08 -1.02 2.46
C LEU A 9 -38.92 -2.04 2.52
N PHE A 10 -38.80 -2.93 1.53
CA PHE A 10 -37.71 -3.92 1.45
C PHE A 10 -36.42 -3.39 0.81
N SER A 11 -36.43 -2.20 0.18
CA SER A 11 -35.26 -1.65 -0.51
C SER A 11 -34.24 -0.96 0.42
N GLN A 12 -34.57 -0.80 1.71
CA GLN A 12 -33.76 -0.03 2.68
C GLN A 12 -32.62 -0.84 3.32
N ILE A 13 -32.41 -2.11 2.96
CA ILE A 13 -31.38 -2.96 3.59
C ILE A 13 -30.02 -2.88 2.88
N ILE A 14 -29.78 -1.84 2.07
CA ILE A 14 -28.42 -1.54 1.59
C ILE A 14 -27.67 -0.90 2.77
N LEU A 15 -27.17 -1.75 3.67
CA LEU A 15 -26.31 -1.35 4.79
C LEU A 15 -25.03 -0.73 4.20
N ALA A 16 -24.99 0.59 4.17
CA ALA A 16 -23.78 1.34 3.86
C ALA A 16 -22.67 0.90 4.83
N GLN A 17 -21.55 0.40 4.29
CA GLN A 17 -20.43 0.02 5.15
C GLN A 17 -19.93 1.26 5.87
N SER A 18 -19.89 1.22 7.20
CA SER A 18 -19.32 2.33 7.96
C SER A 18 -17.82 2.43 7.67
N ALA A 19 -17.26 3.64 7.77
CA ALA A 19 -15.81 3.83 7.64
C ALA A 19 -15.01 2.91 8.59
N ASN A 20 -15.57 2.64 9.79
CA ASN A 20 -15.01 1.72 10.77
C ASN A 20 -14.97 0.27 10.27
N ASP A 21 -16.01 -0.19 9.56
CA ASP A 21 -16.04 -1.55 9.03
C ASP A 21 -15.03 -1.73 7.89
N ILE A 22 -14.87 -0.71 7.05
CA ILE A 22 -13.87 -0.71 5.98
C ILE A 22 -12.46 -0.75 6.59
N LEU A 23 -12.19 0.08 7.60
CA LEU A 23 -10.91 0.11 8.30
C LEU A 23 -10.60 -1.26 8.94
N LYS A 24 -11.56 -1.85 9.66
CA LYS A 24 -11.41 -3.17 10.29
C LYS A 24 -11.10 -4.26 9.26
N LYS A 25 -11.81 -4.28 8.13
CA LYS A 25 -11.57 -5.25 7.05
C LYS A 25 -10.19 -5.08 6.42
N ALA A 26 -9.79 -3.84 6.12
CA ALA A 26 -8.48 -3.54 5.57
C ALA A 26 -7.36 -3.98 6.52
N GLN A 27 -7.49 -3.68 7.82
CA GLN A 27 -6.52 -4.08 8.82
C GLN A 27 -6.49 -5.59 9.04
N ALA A 28 -7.63 -6.27 9.07
CA ALA A 28 -7.69 -7.73 9.15
C ALA A 28 -7.00 -8.39 7.94
N LYS A 29 -7.23 -7.85 6.73
CA LYS A 29 -6.57 -8.33 5.51
C LYS A 29 -5.07 -8.07 5.53
N PHE A 30 -4.63 -6.88 5.91
CA PHE A 30 -3.21 -6.55 6.03
C PHE A 30 -2.54 -7.46 7.08
N ASN A 31 -3.19 -7.62 8.24
CA ASN A 31 -2.69 -8.47 9.31
C ASN A 31 -2.60 -9.93 8.87
N SER A 32 -3.49 -10.46 8.03
CA SER A 32 -3.42 -11.87 7.61
C SER A 32 -2.23 -12.18 6.68
N ILE A 33 -1.61 -11.17 6.08
CA ILE A 33 -0.44 -11.33 5.21
C ILE A 33 0.82 -11.50 6.07
N THR A 34 1.51 -12.63 5.94
CA THR A 34 2.77 -12.93 6.65
C THR A 34 3.99 -12.46 5.86
N SER A 35 3.97 -12.69 4.56
CA SER A 35 4.98 -12.26 3.60
C SER A 35 4.40 -12.30 2.20
N PHE A 36 4.92 -11.46 1.31
CA PHE A 36 4.64 -11.55 -0.12
C PHE A 36 5.79 -10.96 -0.93
N SER A 37 5.82 -11.28 -2.21
CA SER A 37 6.68 -10.63 -3.19
C SER A 37 5.81 -10.24 -4.38
N SER A 38 5.98 -9.02 -4.89
CA SER A 38 5.27 -8.53 -6.07
C SER A 38 6.15 -7.60 -6.87
N ASN A 39 6.01 -7.65 -8.19
CA ASN A 39 6.50 -6.59 -9.05
C ASN A 39 5.54 -5.40 -8.98
N PHE A 40 6.06 -4.19 -9.19
CA PHE A 40 5.28 -2.96 -9.25
C PHE A 40 5.75 -2.04 -10.37
N SER A 41 4.84 -1.20 -10.83
CA SER A 41 5.10 -0.07 -11.71
C SER A 41 4.58 1.21 -11.08
N GLN A 42 5.41 2.25 -11.05
CA GLN A 42 5.12 3.55 -10.48
C GLN A 42 5.14 4.62 -11.58
N VAL A 43 4.15 5.51 -11.54
CA VAL A 43 4.13 6.75 -12.31
C VAL A 43 4.09 7.90 -11.33
N ILE A 44 5.03 8.84 -11.45
CA ILE A 44 5.12 10.04 -10.62
C ILE A 44 4.55 11.19 -11.42
N ILE A 45 3.57 11.87 -10.85
CA ILE A 45 2.87 13.00 -11.46
C ILE A 45 3.23 14.25 -10.66
N SER A 46 3.67 15.31 -11.33
CA SER A 46 3.98 16.60 -10.74
C SER A 46 2.70 17.33 -10.29
N PRO A 47 2.81 18.36 -9.43
CA PRO A 47 1.65 19.17 -9.03
C PRO A 47 0.88 19.79 -10.21
N GLU A 48 1.57 20.05 -11.33
CA GLU A 48 0.98 20.56 -12.58
C GLU A 48 0.28 19.48 -13.41
N GLY A 49 0.17 18.25 -12.90
CA GLY A 49 -0.49 17.13 -13.56
C GLY A 49 0.34 16.44 -14.65
N LYS A 50 1.64 16.76 -14.77
CA LYS A 50 2.53 16.18 -15.79
C LYS A 50 3.27 14.96 -15.24
N VAL A 51 3.52 13.97 -16.09
CA VAL A 51 4.38 12.84 -15.70
C VAL A 51 5.81 13.34 -15.49
N SER A 52 6.28 13.30 -14.25
CA SER A 52 7.64 13.70 -13.85
C SER A 52 8.59 12.51 -13.73
N GLY A 53 8.06 11.29 -13.65
CA GLY A 53 8.88 10.08 -13.58
C GLY A 53 8.08 8.80 -13.77
N LYS A 54 8.80 7.74 -14.12
CA LYS A 54 8.30 6.36 -14.10
C LYS A 54 9.38 5.49 -13.50
N ASP A 55 8.99 4.53 -12.68
CA ASP A 55 9.90 3.53 -12.14
C ASP A 55 9.22 2.17 -12.02
N ASN A 56 10.01 1.12 -11.95
CA ASN A 56 9.53 -0.24 -11.75
C ASN A 56 10.44 -0.96 -10.76
N GLY A 57 9.90 -1.97 -10.09
CA GLY A 57 10.71 -2.75 -9.18
C GLY A 57 10.00 -3.96 -8.62
N THR A 58 10.66 -4.58 -7.65
CA THR A 58 10.11 -5.68 -6.87
C THR A 58 10.00 -5.24 -5.41
N PHE A 59 8.83 -5.47 -4.82
CA PHE A 59 8.56 -5.26 -3.41
C PHE A 59 8.44 -6.62 -2.72
N ILE A 60 9.36 -6.89 -1.80
CA ILE A 60 9.33 -8.08 -0.95
C ILE A 60 8.99 -7.62 0.46
N TYR A 61 7.94 -8.18 1.03
CA TYR A 61 7.50 -7.88 2.37
C TYR A 61 7.54 -9.11 3.26
N LYS A 62 7.87 -8.87 4.53
CA LYS A 62 7.65 -9.77 5.64
C LYS A 62 7.09 -8.96 6.80
N ARG A 63 6.18 -9.58 7.58
CA ARG A 63 5.59 -8.98 8.78
C ARG A 63 6.61 -8.28 9.68
N LYS A 64 6.08 -7.34 10.47
CA LYS A 64 6.84 -6.46 11.38
C LYS A 64 7.75 -5.52 10.61
N ASN A 65 7.22 -4.79 9.63
CA ASN A 65 7.92 -3.71 8.92
C ASN A 65 9.22 -4.11 8.21
N LYS A 66 9.41 -5.40 7.90
CA LYS A 66 10.58 -5.90 7.16
C LYS A 66 10.26 -5.90 5.68
N PHE A 67 11.05 -5.21 4.89
CA PHE A 67 10.82 -5.18 3.45
C PHE A 67 12.09 -4.93 2.66
N ILE A 68 12.02 -5.26 1.37
CA ILE A 68 12.99 -4.90 0.35
C ILE A 68 12.20 -4.26 -0.79
N VAL A 69 12.62 -3.07 -1.22
CA VAL A 69 12.20 -2.43 -2.46
C VAL A 69 13.40 -2.41 -3.37
N ASP A 70 13.41 -3.28 -4.39
CA ASP A 70 14.48 -3.29 -5.37
C ASP A 70 14.03 -2.59 -6.65
N GLN A 71 14.71 -1.51 -6.98
CA GLN A 71 14.47 -0.70 -8.17
C GLN A 71 15.73 -0.67 -9.02
N LYS A 72 15.62 -0.15 -10.24
CA LYS A 72 16.78 -0.05 -11.15
C LYS A 72 17.91 0.82 -10.55
N ARG A 73 17.58 1.90 -9.85
CA ARG A 73 18.55 2.90 -9.36
C ARG A 73 18.87 2.78 -7.87
N SER A 74 17.99 2.14 -7.10
CA SER A 74 18.15 2.01 -5.65
C SER A 74 17.68 0.66 -5.14
N THR A 75 18.16 0.30 -3.96
CA THR A 75 17.59 -0.77 -3.16
C THR A 75 17.32 -0.24 -1.77
N ILE A 76 16.07 -0.35 -1.30
CA ILE A 76 15.66 0.06 0.04
C ILE A 76 15.40 -1.20 0.85
N VAL A 77 16.03 -1.34 2.00
CA VAL A 77 15.87 -2.49 2.88
C VAL A 77 15.51 -2.01 4.27
N SER A 78 14.47 -2.60 4.87
CA SER A 78 14.10 -2.37 6.26
C SER A 78 14.23 -3.66 7.06
N ASN A 79 14.89 -3.57 8.21
CA ASN A 79 14.94 -4.64 9.21
C ASN A 79 13.96 -4.42 10.38
N SER A 80 13.06 -3.43 10.29
CA SER A 80 12.11 -2.95 11.32
C SER A 80 12.65 -1.97 12.36
N GLU A 81 13.97 -1.82 12.45
CA GLU A 81 14.64 -0.87 13.35
C GLU A 81 15.28 0.27 12.55
N SER A 82 15.87 -0.08 11.42
CA SER A 82 16.59 0.80 10.51
C SER A 82 16.18 0.56 9.06
N VAL A 83 16.35 1.60 8.26
CA VAL A 83 16.14 1.58 6.81
C VAL A 83 17.45 1.93 6.13
N TRP A 84 17.87 1.07 5.21
CA TRP A 84 19.04 1.26 4.37
C TRP A 84 18.60 1.59 2.96
N ASN A 85 18.94 2.78 2.49
CA ASN A 85 18.73 3.19 1.11
C ASN A 85 20.07 3.19 0.37
N TYR A 86 20.25 2.19 -0.48
CA TYR A 86 21.43 2.09 -1.34
C TYR A 86 21.15 2.74 -2.69
N ASP A 87 21.88 3.80 -3.00
CA ASP A 87 21.95 4.38 -4.34
C ASP A 87 23.01 3.64 -5.17
N LYS A 88 22.54 2.87 -6.16
CA LYS A 88 23.40 2.02 -7.01
C LYS A 88 24.31 2.85 -7.92
N LYS A 89 23.88 4.05 -8.32
CA LYS A 89 24.64 4.93 -9.21
C LYS A 89 25.82 5.55 -8.47
N ASN A 90 25.56 6.08 -7.29
CA ASN A 90 26.53 6.81 -6.47
C ASN A 90 27.31 5.89 -5.52
N LYS A 91 26.98 4.59 -5.48
CA LYS A 91 27.58 3.60 -4.58
C LYS A 91 27.53 4.05 -3.12
N LYS A 92 26.40 4.64 -2.71
CA LYS A 92 26.23 5.26 -1.40
C LYS A 92 25.08 4.62 -0.65
N VAL A 93 25.27 4.34 0.63
CA VAL A 93 24.21 3.89 1.53
C VAL A 93 23.87 5.03 2.48
N VAL A 94 22.57 5.34 2.59
CA VAL A 94 22.04 6.21 3.65
C VAL A 94 21.30 5.31 4.63
N ILE A 95 21.58 5.49 5.92
CA ILE A 95 20.98 4.71 7.01
C ILE A 95 20.14 5.68 7.85
N SER A 96 18.87 5.35 8.06
CA SER A 96 17.97 6.08 8.96
C SER A 96 17.32 5.12 9.94
N THR A 97 16.75 5.63 11.03
CA THR A 97 15.86 4.82 11.87
C THR A 97 14.51 4.66 11.16
N PHE A 98 13.76 3.61 11.50
CA PHE A 98 12.45 3.35 10.87
C PHE A 98 11.36 4.36 11.30
N TYR A 99 11.57 5.06 12.41
CA TYR A 99 10.58 5.94 13.03
C TYR A 99 10.85 7.44 12.81
N ASP A 100 11.93 7.79 12.11
CA ASP A 100 12.22 9.17 11.66
C ASP A 100 11.41 9.53 10.41
#